data_AF-A0A3M1KPH8-F1
#
_entry.id   AF-A0A3M1KPH8-F1
#
_cell.length_a   1.000
_cell.length_b   1.000
_cell.length_c   1.000
_cell.angle_alpha   90.00
_cell.angle_beta   90.00
_cell.angle_gamma   90.00
#
_symmetry.space_group_name_H-M   'P 1'
#
loop_
_entity.id
_entity.type
_entity.pdbx_description
1 polymer ?
#
loop_
_entity_poly.entity_id
_entity_poly.type
_entity_poly.pdbx_seq_one_letter_code
_entity_poly.pdbx_strand_id
1 'polypeptide(L)' 'MDVFNDTHRQIRDTVERFIARHVTPHIQDWEEAGQFPRELYQQAAQDGILGIGYPDTLGGCFEGDVLA' A
#
# COMPACT_ATOMS: atom_id res chain seq x y z
N MET A 1 -8.65 11.00 22.47
CA MET A 1 -8.93 11.04 21.02
C MET A 1 -8.21 9.86 20.43
N ASP A 2 -8.95 8.96 19.78
CA ASP A 2 -8.32 7.79 19.17
C ASP A 2 -7.46 8.28 18.00
N VAL A 3 -6.18 7.92 18.01
CA VAL A 3 -5.22 8.34 16.97
C VAL A 3 -5.50 7.58 15.68
N PHE A 4 -6.13 6.39 15.76
CA PHE A 4 -6.46 5.55 14.61
C PHE A 4 -7.98 5.35 14.45
N ASN A 5 -8.57 6.06 13.48
CA ASN A 5 -9.92 5.87 12.95
C ASN A 5 -10.07 4.63 12.02
N ASP A 6 -11.28 4.46 11.47
CA ASP A 6 -11.62 3.36 10.56
C ASP A 6 -10.87 3.38 9.23
N THR A 7 -10.58 4.56 8.68
CA THR A 7 -9.80 4.72 7.45
C THR A 7 -8.40 4.13 7.62
N HIS A 8 -7.73 4.42 8.74
CA HIS A 8 -6.42 3.82 9.03
C HIS A 8 -6.47 2.30 9.17
N ARG A 9 -7.57 1.74 9.71
CA ARG A 9 -7.76 0.28 9.76
C ARG A 9 -7.88 -0.31 8.35
N GLN A 10 -8.69 0.31 7.48
CA GLN A 10 -8.86 -0.16 6.10
C GLN A 10 -7.55 -0.08 5.29
N ILE A 11 -6.78 1.00 5.46
CA ILE A 11 -5.46 1.14 4.85
C ILE A 11 -4.53 0.03 5.32
N ARG A 12 -4.44 -0.19 6.64
CA ARG A 12 -3.59 -1.23 7.23
C ARG A 12 -3.93 -2.61 6.69
N ASP A 13 -5.22 -2.95 6.67
CA ASP A 13 -5.69 -4.23 6.17
C ASP A 13 -5.36 -4.41 4.67
N THR A 14 -5.42 -3.33 3.89
CA THR A 14 -5.08 -3.34 2.46
C THR A 14 -3.59 -3.57 2.25
N VAL A 15 -2.74 -2.83 2.97
CA VAL A 15 -1.29 -2.97 2.89
C VAL A 15 -0.83 -4.34 3.41
N GLU A 16 -1.41 -4.85 4.49
CA GLU A 16 -1.09 -6.16 5.04
C GLU A 16 -1.38 -7.28 4.03
N ARG A 17 -2.55 -7.24 3.39
CA ARG A 17 -2.90 -8.21 2.33
C ARG A 17 -1.95 -8.10 1.13
N PHE A 18 -1.59 -6.89 0.72
CA PHE A 18 -0.65 -6.68 -0.37
C PHE A 18 0.72 -7.29 -0.05
N ILE A 19 1.27 -6.98 1.12
CA ILE A 19 2.57 -7.50 1.56
C ILE A 19 2.54 -9.03 1.62
N ALA A 20 1.54 -9.61 2.28
CA ALA A 20 1.44 -11.06 2.45
C ALA A 20 1.35 -11.80 1.11
N ARG A 21 0.66 -11.21 0.12
CA ARG A 21 0.44 -11.84 -1.19
C ARG A 21 1.56 -11.60 -2.18
N HIS A 22 2.13 -10.39 -2.21
CA HIS A 22 3.01 -9.95 -3.28
C HIS A 22 4.46 -9.76 -2.85
N VAL A 23 4.75 -9.54 -1.56
CA VAL A 23 6.10 -9.19 -1.08
C VAL A 23 6.72 -10.34 -0.28
N THR A 24 6.04 -10.79 0.77
CA THR A 24 6.58 -11.81 1.70
C THR A 24 7.09 -13.08 1.02
N PRO A 25 6.43 -13.63 -0.02
CA PRO A 25 6.92 -14.84 -0.69
C PRO A 25 8.22 -14.66 -1.47
N HIS A 26 8.66 -13.42 -1.74
CA HIS A 26 9.72 -13.14 -2.71
C HIS A 26 10.84 -12.23 -2.18
N ILE A 27 10.64 -11.61 -1.01
CA ILE A 27 11.54 -10.59 -0.47
C ILE A 27 12.99 -11.07 -0.32
N GLN A 28 13.19 -12.33 0.08
CA GLN A 28 14.54 -12.89 0.26
C GLN A 28 15.30 -12.97 -1.07
N ASP A 29 14.67 -13.45 -2.13
CA ASP A 29 15.30 -13.55 -3.46
C ASP A 29 15.68 -12.15 -3.99
N TRP A 30 14.83 -11.16 -3.73
CA TRP A 30 15.05 -9.76 -4.13
C TRP A 30 16.20 -9.11 -3.36
N GLU A 31 16.30 -9.37 -2.06
CA GLU A 31 17.42 -8.92 -1.23
C GLU A 31 18.74 -9.53 -1.70
N GLU A 32 18.78 -10.84 -1.95
CA GLU A 32 19.98 -11.53 -2.46
C GLU A 32 20.39 -11.02 -3.86
N ALA A 33 19.42 -10.75 -4.73
CA ALA A 33 19.66 -10.19 -6.07
C ALA A 33 19.99 -8.69 -6.05
N GLY A 34 19.74 -7.99 -4.94
CA GLY A 34 19.87 -6.53 -4.84
C GLY A 34 18.92 -5.77 -5.78
N GLN A 35 17.76 -6.35 -6.09
CA GLN A 35 16.81 -5.83 -7.08
C GLN A 35 15.38 -5.96 -6.59
N PHE A 36 14.51 -5.07 -7.06
CA PHE A 36 13.09 -5.08 -6.73
C PHE A 36 12.26 -4.98 -8.01
N PRO A 37 11.25 -5.84 -8.20
CA PRO A 37 10.49 -5.88 -9.45
C PRO A 37 9.69 -4.60 -9.66
N ARG A 38 9.74 -4.06 -10.88
CA ARG A 38 9.04 -2.81 -11.21
C ARG A 38 7.53 -2.99 -11.29
N GLU A 39 7.09 -4.19 -11.64
CA GLU A 39 5.69 -4.58 -11.75
C GLU A 39 4.98 -4.48 -10.39
N LEU A 40 5.72 -4.61 -9.29
CA LEU A 40 5.15 -4.50 -7.94
C LEU A 40 4.56 -3.10 -7.69
N TYR A 41 5.18 -2.04 -8.21
CA TYR A 41 4.64 -0.69 -8.09
C TYR A 41 3.32 -0.53 -8.85
N GLN A 42 3.17 -1.20 -9.99
CA GLN A 42 1.90 -1.20 -10.73
C GLN A 42 0.81 -1.94 -9.95
N GLN A 43 1.15 -3.06 -9.31
CA GLN A 43 0.22 -3.80 -8.45
C GLN A 43 -0.19 -2.95 -7.24
N ALA A 44 0.77 -2.30 -6.57
CA ALA A 44 0.47 -1.40 -5.44
C ALA A 44 -0.39 -0.19 -5.86
N ALA A 45 -0.20 0.33 -7.07
CA ALA A 45 -1.03 1.40 -7.62
C ALA A 45 -2.47 0.93 -7.88
N GLN A 46 -2.66 -0.29 -8.41
CA GLN A 46 -3.98 -0.88 -8.66
C GLN A 46 -4.76 -1.11 -7.35
N ASP A 47 -4.05 -1.44 -6.28
CA ASP A 47 -4.63 -1.59 -4.93
C ASP A 47 -4.83 -0.25 -4.20
N GLY A 48 -4.54 0.89 -4.86
CA GLY A 48 -4.75 2.23 -4.31
C GLY A 48 -3.72 2.67 -3.28
N ILE A 49 -2.70 1.84 -3.00
CA ILE A 49 -1.70 2.08 -1.94
C ILE A 49 -0.86 3.33 -2.23
N LEU A 50 -0.54 3.57 -3.51
CA LEU A 50 0.28 4.72 -3.90
C LEU A 50 -0.50 6.04 -3.98
N GLY A 51 -1.83 6.00 -3.82
CA GLY A 51 -2.73 7.16 -3.90
C GLY A 51 -3.35 7.57 -2.57
N ILE A 52 -2.94 6.94 -1.45
CA ILE A 52 -3.53 7.19 -0.13
C ILE A 52 -3.47 8.68 0.23
N GLY A 53 -4.58 9.21 0.76
CA GLY A 53 -4.71 10.59 1.21
C GLY A 53 -5.13 11.58 0.12
N TYR A 54 -5.05 11.19 -1.16
CA TYR A 54 -5.47 12.03 -2.28
C TYR A 54 -6.94 11.82 -2.65
N PRO A 55 -7.62 12.84 -3.19
CA PRO A 55 -9.00 12.71 -3.67
C PRO A 55 -9.15 11.72 -4.83
N ASP A 56 -10.24 10.96 -4.86
CA ASP A 56 -10.57 10.03 -5.95
C ASP A 56 -10.67 10.76 -7.31
N THR A 57 -11.09 12.04 -7.30
CA THR A 57 -11.18 12.89 -8.49
C THR A 57 -9.83 13.16 -9.15
N LEU A 58 -8.73 12.99 -8.41
CA LEU A 58 -7.35 13.09 -8.90
C LEU A 58 -6.70 11.72 -9.09
N GLY A 59 -7.47 10.63 -8.97
CA GLY A 59 -6.96 9.26 -9.01
C GLY A 59 -6.33 8.78 -7.69
N GLY A 60 -6.62 9.47 -6.58
CA GLY A 60 -6.23 9.06 -5.24
C GLY A 60 -7.13 7.99 -4.64
N CYS A 61 -6.86 7.61 -3.39
CA CYS A 61 -7.67 6.73 -2.57
C CYS A 61 -7.61 7.19 -1.10
N PHE A 62 -8.60 6.83 -0.29
CA PHE A 62 -8.61 7.12 1.15
C PHE A 62 -8.40 8.62 1.47
N GLU A 63 -9.17 9.49 0.80
CA GLU A 63 -9.06 10.95 0.94
C GLU A 63 -9.14 11.42 2.39
N GLY A 64 -8.28 12.37 2.76
CA GLY A 64 -8.29 13.01 4.08
C GLY A 64 -7.63 12.19 5.19
N ASP A 65 -7.00 11.06 4.86
CA ASP A 65 -6.12 10.37 5.80
C ASP A 65 -4.83 11.17 6.01
N VAL A 66 -4.60 11.62 7.24
CA VAL A 66 -3.50 12.53 7.62
C VAL A 66 -2.30 11.83 8.26
N LEU A 67 -2.36 10.50 8.44
CA LEU A 67 -1.31 9.70 9.09
C LEU A 67 -0.74 8.58 8.20
N ALA A 68 -1.06 8.60 6.90
CA ALA A 68 -0.45 7.73 5.89
C ALA A 68 0.92 8.25 5.43
#